data_AF-A0A7S2JH73-F1
#
_entry.id   AF-A0A7S2JH73-F1
#
_cell.length_a   1.000
_cell.length_b   1.000
_cell.length_c   1.000
_cell.angle_alpha   90.00
_cell.angle_beta   90.00
_cell.angle_gamma   90.00
#
_symmetry.space_group_name_H-M   'P 1'
#
loop_
_entity.id
_entity.type
_entity.pdbx_description
1 polymer ?
#
loop_
_entity_poly.entity_id
_entity_poly.type
_entity_poly.pdbx_seq_one_letter_code
_entity_poly.pdbx_strand_id
1 'polypeptide(L)'
;EDKKGEASACIIAAVARTDPDELETAVEQGVKAKDLYNEAKDMPGEANACKVLAELLLAQDKVDDALQMAQRRLDLMQEYASKKGEASATSQLANIYLALENFPKAEQAAADAKKLSAAVADRRA
;
A
#
# COMPACT_ATOMS: atom_id res chain seq x y z
N GLU A 1 -19.72 -17.24 -0.11
CA GLU A 1 -18.65 -17.09 0.90
C GLU A 1 -18.32 -15.62 1.08
N ASP A 2 -18.03 -15.19 2.31
CA ASP A 2 -17.65 -13.80 2.64
C ASP A 2 -16.17 -13.57 2.33
N LYS A 3 -15.88 -13.31 1.05
CA LYS A 3 -14.52 -13.05 0.57
C LYS A 3 -13.85 -11.86 1.26
N LYS A 4 -14.64 -10.85 1.68
CA LYS A 4 -14.11 -9.65 2.36
C LYS A 4 -13.71 -9.96 3.79
N GLY A 5 -14.52 -10.76 4.50
CA GLY A 5 -14.19 -11.27 5.82
C GLY A 5 -12.91 -12.11 5.81
N GLU A 6 -12.79 -13.01 4.82
CA GLU A 6 -11.57 -13.82 4.64
C GLU A 6 -10.35 -12.94 4.31
N ALA A 7 -10.47 -12.00 3.38
CA ALA A 7 -9.40 -11.07 3.04
C ALA A 7 -8.92 -10.26 4.25
N SER A 8 -9.85 -9.76 5.07
CA SER A 8 -9.54 -9.04 6.30
C SER A 8 -8.76 -9.90 7.28
N ALA A 9 -9.16 -11.16 7.47
CA ALA A 9 -8.44 -12.10 8.33
C ALA A 9 -7.01 -12.36 7.82
N CYS A 10 -6.84 -12.52 6.50
CA CYS A 10 -5.52 -12.66 5.89
C CYS A 10 -4.64 -11.42 6.13
N ILE A 11 -5.18 -10.20 6.03
CA ILE A 11 -4.43 -8.97 6.37
C ILE A 11 -4.01 -8.94 7.83
N ILE A 12 -4.92 -9.28 8.74
CA ILE A 12 -4.59 -9.32 10.18
C ILE A 12 -3.47 -10.33 10.43
N ALA A 13 -3.54 -11.53 9.81
CA ALA A 13 -2.50 -12.53 9.92
C ALA A 13 -1.16 -12.05 9.34
N ALA A 14 -1.18 -11.33 8.21
CA ALA A 14 0.02 -10.79 7.59
C ALA A 14 0.70 -9.72 8.47
N VAL A 15 -0.09 -8.82 9.06
CA VAL A 15 0.40 -7.72 9.91
C VAL A 15 0.81 -8.19 11.30
N ALA A 16 0.15 -9.21 11.85
CA ALA A 16 0.47 -9.76 13.17
C ALA A 16 1.79 -10.54 13.18
N ARG A 17 2.28 -10.99 12.02
CA ARG A 17 3.60 -11.61 11.90
C ARG A 17 4.67 -10.54 12.09
N THR A 18 5.36 -10.63 13.21
CA THR A 18 6.45 -9.72 13.59
C THR A 18 7.82 -10.39 13.46
N ASP A 19 7.84 -11.69 13.18
CA ASP A 19 9.07 -12.46 13.01
C ASP A 19 9.61 -12.31 11.57
N PRO A 20 10.85 -11.82 11.39
CA PRO A 20 11.53 -11.81 10.09
C PRO A 20 11.56 -13.18 9.41
N ASP A 21 11.64 -14.27 10.17
CA ASP A 21 11.70 -15.63 9.65
C ASP A 21 10.36 -16.09 9.03
N GLU A 22 9.26 -15.39 9.31
CA GLU A 22 7.92 -15.68 8.78
C GLU A 22 7.42 -14.65 7.75
N LEU A 23 8.30 -13.76 7.27
CA LEU A 23 7.92 -12.73 6.29
C LEU A 23 7.36 -13.33 4.99
N GLU A 24 7.84 -14.50 4.57
CA GLU A 24 7.35 -15.15 3.35
C GLU A 24 5.88 -15.51 3.45
N THR A 25 5.47 -16.14 4.56
CA THR A 25 4.07 -16.44 4.81
C THR A 25 3.23 -15.17 5.01
N ALA A 26 3.80 -14.10 5.59
CA ALA A 26 3.10 -12.82 5.67
C ALA A 26 2.80 -12.25 4.27
N VAL A 27 3.76 -12.33 3.34
CA VAL A 27 3.56 -11.92 1.94
C VAL A 27 2.49 -12.78 1.27
N GLU A 28 2.51 -14.10 1.45
CA GLU A 28 1.47 -15.00 0.91
C GLU A 28 0.05 -14.61 1.39
N GLN A 29 -0.10 -14.32 2.69
CA GLN A 29 -1.38 -13.87 3.24
C GLN A 29 -1.78 -12.50 2.66
N GLY A 30 -0.84 -11.58 2.47
CA GLY A 30 -1.09 -10.31 1.82
C GLY A 30 -1.54 -10.46 0.35
N VAL A 31 -0.92 -11.36 -0.41
CA VAL A 31 -1.29 -11.66 -1.81
C VAL A 31 -2.69 -12.24 -1.86
N LYS A 32 -2.98 -13.23 -1.01
CA LYS A 32 -4.30 -13.83 -0.90
C LYS A 32 -5.38 -12.79 -0.58
N ALA A 33 -5.11 -11.89 0.38
CA ALA A 33 -6.04 -10.81 0.71
C ALA A 33 -6.29 -9.86 -0.46
N LYS A 34 -5.23 -9.45 -1.18
CA LYS A 34 -5.33 -8.59 -2.36
C LYS A 34 -6.23 -9.23 -3.42
N ASP A 35 -6.01 -10.51 -3.73
CA ASP A 35 -6.77 -11.22 -4.75
C ASP A 35 -8.25 -11.38 -4.34
N LEU A 36 -8.52 -11.71 -3.07
CA LEU A 36 -9.89 -11.78 -2.55
C LEU A 36 -10.61 -10.43 -2.59
N TYR A 37 -9.94 -9.33 -2.27
CA TYR A 37 -10.54 -8.00 -2.37
C TYR A 37 -10.80 -7.59 -3.83
N ASN A 38 -9.88 -7.91 -4.75
CA ASN A 38 -10.07 -7.69 -6.18
C ASN A 38 -11.28 -8.49 -6.71
N GLU A 39 -11.40 -9.77 -6.35
CA GLU A 39 -12.55 -10.60 -6.70
C GLU A 39 -13.87 -10.06 -6.12
N ALA A 40 -13.81 -9.48 -4.92
CA ALA A 40 -14.95 -8.83 -4.28
C ALA A 40 -15.22 -7.40 -4.81
N LYS A 41 -14.42 -6.93 -5.78
CA LYS A 41 -14.44 -5.56 -6.32
C LYS A 41 -14.34 -4.48 -5.24
N ASP A 42 -13.58 -4.77 -4.19
CA ASP A 42 -13.35 -3.87 -3.06
C ASP A 42 -12.03 -3.11 -3.25
N MET A 43 -12.09 -2.01 -4.01
CA MET A 43 -10.89 -1.20 -4.29
C MET A 43 -10.20 -0.67 -3.03
N PRO A 44 -10.90 -0.15 -1.99
CA PRO A 44 -10.26 0.24 -0.74
C PRO A 44 -9.58 -0.92 -0.02
N GLY A 45 -10.21 -2.09 0.00
CA GLY A 45 -9.63 -3.32 0.57
C GLY A 45 -8.38 -3.76 -0.17
N GLU A 46 -8.42 -3.83 -1.50
CA GLU A 46 -7.28 -4.21 -2.35
C GLU A 46 -6.11 -3.25 -2.14
N ALA A 47 -6.38 -1.94 -2.10
CA ALA A 47 -5.35 -0.93 -1.87
C ALA A 47 -4.74 -1.03 -0.47
N ASN A 48 -5.51 -1.43 0.54
CA ASN A 48 -4.98 -1.72 1.87
C ASN A 48 -4.09 -2.98 1.86
N ALA A 49 -4.46 -4.01 1.12
CA ALA A 49 -3.62 -5.20 0.93
C ALA A 49 -2.31 -4.86 0.22
N CYS A 50 -2.37 -4.06 -0.85
CA CYS A 50 -1.18 -3.55 -1.54
C CYS A 50 -0.26 -2.73 -0.61
N LYS A 51 -0.84 -1.92 0.30
CA LYS A 51 -0.06 -1.18 1.31
C LYS A 51 0.76 -2.14 2.17
N VAL A 52 0.12 -3.16 2.74
CA VAL A 52 0.74 -4.16 3.62
C VAL A 52 1.80 -4.95 2.86
N LEU A 53 1.50 -5.39 1.64
CA LEU A 53 2.46 -6.09 0.79
C LEU A 53 3.70 -5.24 0.52
N ALA A 54 3.56 -3.95 0.20
CA ALA A 54 4.70 -3.08 0.00
C ALA A 54 5.60 -2.97 1.24
N GLU A 55 5.01 -2.88 2.44
CA GLU A 55 5.75 -2.85 3.71
C GLU A 55 6.49 -4.17 3.98
N LEU A 56 5.84 -5.32 3.75
CA LEU A 56 6.44 -6.64 3.92
C LEU A 56 7.57 -6.91 2.91
N LEU A 57 7.38 -6.51 1.65
CA LEU A 57 8.37 -6.68 0.60
C LEU A 57 9.60 -5.79 0.84
N LEU A 58 9.42 -4.58 1.38
CA LEU A 58 10.54 -3.77 1.86
C LEU A 58 11.31 -4.44 3.00
N ALA A 59 10.60 -5.07 3.95
CA ALA A 59 11.25 -5.81 5.03
C ALA A 59 12.04 -7.04 4.53
N GLN A 60 11.70 -7.56 3.35
CA GLN A 60 12.45 -8.62 2.65
C GLN A 60 13.52 -8.08 1.68
N ASP A 61 13.76 -6.77 1.64
CA ASP A 61 14.66 -6.11 0.67
C ASP A 61 14.24 -6.33 -0.81
N LYS A 62 12.99 -6.71 -1.05
CA LYS A 62 12.38 -6.85 -2.39
C LYS A 62 11.79 -5.52 -2.84
N VAL A 63 12.67 -4.53 -3.00
CA VAL A 63 12.27 -3.13 -3.16
C VAL A 63 11.52 -2.87 -4.47
N ASP A 64 11.86 -3.55 -5.56
CA ASP A 64 11.15 -3.44 -6.84
C ASP A 64 9.70 -3.96 -6.76
N ASP A 65 9.48 -5.08 -6.06
CA ASP A 65 8.14 -5.62 -5.86
C ASP A 65 7.32 -4.72 -4.94
N ALA A 66 7.96 -4.15 -3.91
CA ALA A 66 7.32 -3.16 -3.04
C ALA A 66 6.88 -1.92 -3.84
N LEU A 67 7.71 -1.45 -4.77
CA LEU A 67 7.38 -0.34 -5.66
C LEU A 67 6.15 -0.64 -6.51
N GLN A 68 6.05 -1.84 -7.08
CA GLN A 68 4.89 -2.26 -7.86
C GLN A 68 3.61 -2.26 -7.01
N MET A 69 3.66 -2.78 -5.78
CA MET A 69 2.50 -2.79 -4.88
C MET A 69 2.08 -1.39 -4.46
N ALA A 70 3.04 -0.51 -4.16
CA ALA A 70 2.73 0.89 -3.83
C ALA A 70 2.18 1.68 -5.02
N GLN A 71 2.63 1.40 -6.25
CA GLN A 71 2.07 2.00 -7.46
C GLN A 71 0.63 1.51 -7.70
N ARG A 72 0.38 0.20 -7.60
CA ARG A 72 -0.98 -0.35 -7.70
C ARG A 72 -1.93 0.27 -6.67
N ARG A 73 -1.44 0.46 -5.43
CA ARG A 73 -2.19 1.15 -4.37
C ARG A 73 -2.55 2.58 -4.76
N LEU A 74 -1.61 3.32 -5.36
CA LEU A 74 -1.86 4.69 -5.82
C LEU A 74 -2.93 4.71 -6.91
N ASP A 75 -2.82 3.83 -7.90
CA ASP A 75 -3.77 3.73 -9.02
C ASP A 75 -5.19 3.44 -8.48
N LEU A 76 -5.33 2.48 -7.57
CA LEU A 76 -6.62 2.16 -6.92
C LEU A 76 -7.20 3.34 -6.15
N MET A 77 -6.37 4.13 -5.46
CA MET A 77 -6.84 5.28 -4.70
C MET A 77 -7.26 6.44 -5.62
N GLN A 78 -6.63 6.57 -6.78
CA GLN A 78 -7.05 7.50 -7.84
C GLN A 78 -8.36 7.06 -8.48
N GLU A 79 -8.50 5.77 -8.83
CA GLU A 79 -9.74 5.18 -9.35
C GLU A 79 -10.91 5.34 -8.36
N TYR A 80 -10.65 5.15 -7.07
CA TYR A 80 -11.62 5.36 -5.99
C TYR A 80 -11.84 6.85 -5.64
N ALA A 81 -11.15 7.78 -6.31
CA ALA A 81 -11.20 9.22 -6.09
C ALA A 81 -10.91 9.67 -4.63
N SER A 82 -10.11 8.90 -3.89
CA SER A 82 -9.75 9.20 -2.51
C SER A 82 -8.48 10.01 -2.45
N LYS A 83 -8.61 11.34 -2.41
CA LYS A 83 -7.44 12.25 -2.30
C LYS A 83 -6.58 12.02 -1.05
N LYS A 84 -7.20 11.62 0.06
CA LYS A 84 -6.46 11.21 1.27
C LYS A 84 -5.68 9.91 1.03
N GLY A 85 -6.28 8.96 0.32
CA GLY A 85 -5.65 7.70 -0.08
C GLY A 85 -4.48 7.92 -1.03
N GLU A 86 -4.67 8.75 -2.06
CA GLU A 86 -3.64 9.16 -3.01
C GLU A 86 -2.43 9.78 -2.29
N ALA A 87 -2.67 10.73 -1.38
CA ALA A 87 -1.60 11.34 -0.58
C ALA A 87 -0.81 10.28 0.22
N SER A 88 -1.52 9.37 0.88
CA SER A 88 -0.90 8.31 1.68
C SER A 88 -0.14 7.26 0.85
N ALA A 89 -0.63 6.94 -0.36
CA ALA A 89 0.07 6.06 -1.30
C ALA A 89 1.32 6.73 -1.86
N THR A 90 1.24 8.02 -2.19
CA THR A 90 2.37 8.81 -2.67
C THR A 90 3.46 8.97 -1.60
N SER A 91 3.09 9.15 -0.33
CA SER A 91 4.04 9.12 0.79
C SER A 91 4.78 7.77 0.89
N GLN A 92 4.09 6.66 0.66
CA GLN A 92 4.71 5.33 0.69
C GLN A 92 5.70 5.15 -0.47
N LEU A 93 5.36 5.64 -1.67
CA LEU A 93 6.29 5.67 -2.81
C LEU A 93 7.54 6.49 -2.50
N ALA A 94 7.42 7.63 -1.81
CA ALA A 94 8.57 8.42 -1.38
C ALA A 94 9.51 7.61 -0.48
N ASN A 95 8.96 6.86 0.49
CA ASN A 95 9.75 6.00 1.37
C ASN A 95 10.45 4.86 0.60
N ILE A 96 9.77 4.25 -0.38
CA ILE A 96 10.37 3.21 -1.24
C ILE A 96 11.49 3.80 -2.09
N TYR A 97 11.31 4.99 -2.66
CA TYR A 97 12.37 5.66 -3.41
C TYR A 97 13.57 6.03 -2.55
N LEU A 98 13.37 6.34 -1.26
CA LEU A 98 14.48 6.50 -0.32
C LEU A 98 15.24 5.20 -0.10
N ALA A 99 14.53 4.07 0.04
CA ALA A 99 15.16 2.74 0.14
C ALA A 99 15.94 2.36 -1.11
N LEU A 100 15.51 2.82 -2.30
CA LEU A 100 16.22 2.70 -3.58
C LEU A 100 17.35 3.72 -3.78
N GLU A 101 17.61 4.60 -2.80
CA GLU A 101 18.54 5.74 -2.92
C GLU A 101 18.22 6.68 -4.11
N ASN A 102 16.99 6.64 -4.61
CA ASN A 102 16.52 7.50 -5.69
C ASN A 102 15.98 8.82 -5.11
N PHE A 103 16.89 9.62 -4.57
CA PHE A 103 16.56 10.89 -3.92
C PHE A 103 15.72 11.85 -4.78
N PRO A 104 15.97 12.01 -6.10
CA PRO A 104 15.15 12.87 -6.93
C PRO A 104 13.68 12.44 -6.98
N LYS A 105 13.42 11.13 -7.14
CA LYS A 105 12.04 10.62 -7.15
C LYS A 105 11.41 10.65 -5.75
N ALA A 106 12.18 10.41 -4.70
CA ALA A 106 11.71 10.52 -3.32
C ALA A 106 11.25 11.94 -3.00
N GLU A 107 12.05 12.95 -3.35
CA GLU A 107 11.72 14.36 -3.16
C GLU A 107 10.46 14.75 -3.94
N GLN A 108 10.36 14.35 -5.20
CA GLN A 108 9.18 14.60 -6.03
C GLN A 108 7.92 13.98 -5.42
N ALA A 109 7.98 12.70 -5.05
CA ALA A 109 6.85 11.99 -4.43
C ALA A 109 6.44 12.63 -3.10
N ALA A 110 7.41 13.02 -2.26
CA ALA A 110 7.12 13.71 -1.00
C ALA A 110 6.45 15.08 -1.22
N ALA A 111 6.92 15.85 -2.22
CA ALA A 111 6.32 17.13 -2.57
C ALA A 111 4.87 16.97 -3.06
N ASP A 112 4.60 15.96 -3.89
CA ASP A 112 3.27 15.69 -4.41
C ASP A 112 2.31 15.19 -3.31
N ALA A 113 2.78 14.32 -2.41
CA ALA A 113 2.01 13.89 -1.23
C ALA A 113 1.62 15.08 -0.32
N LYS A 114 2.54 16.04 -0.15
CA LYS A 114 2.29 17.27 0.63
C LYS A 114 1.22 18.14 -0.03
N LYS A 115 1.30 18.36 -1.35
CA LYS A 115 0.30 19.12 -2.11
C LYS A 115 -1.09 18.47 -2.01
N LEU A 116 -1.16 17.15 -2.20
CA LEU A 116 -2.40 16.38 -2.07
C LEU A 116 -3.00 16.51 -0.66
N SER A 117 -2.16 16.40 0.38
CA SER A 117 -2.61 16.52 1.78
C SER A 117 -3.16 17.93 2.09
N ALA A 118 -2.49 18.99 1.63
CA ALA A 118 -2.97 20.36 1.78
C ALA A 118 -4.34 20.56 1.12
N ALA A 119 -4.50 20.08 -0.11
CA ALA A 119 -5.77 20.16 -0.85
C ALA A 119 -6.93 19.39 -0.20
N VAL A 120 -6.65 18.41 0.68
CA VAL A 120 -7.65 17.72 1.49
C VAL A 120 -7.97 18.50 2.77
N ALA A 121 -6.96 19.13 3.40
CA ALA A 121 -7.14 19.93 4.61
C ALA A 121 -7.95 21.19 4.33
N ASP A 122 -7.65 21.91 3.25
CA ASP A 122 -8.32 23.17 2.88
C ASP A 122 -9.80 22.96 2.53
N ARG A 123 -10.18 21.76 2.07
CA ARG A 123 -11.59 21.41 1.77
C ARG A 123 -12.42 21.03 2.99
N ARG A 124 -11.80 20.95 4.17
CA ARG A 124 -12.48 20.62 5.44
C ARG A 124 -12.68 21.84 6.34
N ALA A 125 -12.09 22.98 5.99
CA ALA A 125 -12.25 24.28 6.65
C ALA A 125 -13.46 25.02 6.07
#